data_AF-A0A9E2Z4Y9-F1
#
_entry.id   AF-A0A9E2Z4Y9-F1
#
_cell.length_a   1.000
_cell.length_b   1.000
_cell.length_c   1.000
_cell.angle_alpha   90.00
_cell.angle_beta   90.00
_cell.angle_gamma   90.00
#
_symmetry.space_group_name_H-M   'P 1'
#
loop_
_entity.id
_entity.type
_entity.pdbx_description
1 polymer ?
#
loop_
_entity_poly.entity_id
_entity_poly.type
_entity_poly.pdbx_seq_one_letter_code
_entity_poly.pdbx_strand_id
1 'polypeptide(L)'
;MTPTEQQPRHRSVVSYVRRGERMTVGQQRAWDTKWPDIGRDVGQLPEGPLDLVDWFGRDAPVLLEIGSGMGEATSRLAADRPDVNYLVVEVYKPGLAQLILRASALEVTSLRLLRGDAVTVLASHIAPGSLSGVRIFFPDPWPKSKHHKRRLIQPEFVTLVASRLAPGGLLHLATDWEHY
;
A
#
# COMPACT_ATOMS: atom_id res chain seq x y z
N MET A 1 39.24 -27.80 7.65
CA MET A 1 38.75 -26.52 7.11
C MET A 1 37.67 -26.85 6.09
N THR A 2 36.41 -26.73 6.47
CA THR A 2 35.26 -27.06 5.60
C THR A 2 34.80 -25.76 4.92
N PRO A 3 34.71 -25.67 3.59
CA PRO A 3 34.18 -24.49 2.94
C PRO A 3 32.65 -24.45 3.11
N THR A 4 32.13 -23.39 3.72
CA THR A 4 30.69 -23.12 3.79
C THR A 4 30.18 -22.71 2.41
N GLU A 5 29.39 -23.56 1.77
CA GLU A 5 28.61 -23.22 0.57
C GLU A 5 27.63 -22.08 0.89
N GLN A 6 27.85 -20.92 0.28
CA GLN A 6 26.88 -19.83 0.31
C GLN A 6 25.78 -20.14 -0.70
N GLN A 7 24.61 -20.55 -0.20
CA GLN A 7 23.39 -20.65 -1.01
C GLN A 7 23.04 -19.28 -1.63
N PRO A 8 22.72 -19.24 -2.94
CA PRO A 8 22.34 -18.01 -3.60
C PRO A 8 21.01 -17.50 -3.02
N ARG A 9 21.05 -16.35 -2.34
CA ARG A 9 19.85 -15.64 -1.88
C ARG A 9 19.04 -15.20 -3.10
N HIS A 10 17.96 -15.92 -3.41
CA HIS A 10 16.94 -15.45 -4.34
C HIS A 10 16.39 -14.10 -3.83
N ARG A 11 16.80 -12.99 -4.46
CA ARG A 11 16.18 -11.68 -4.17
C ARG A 11 14.78 -11.70 -4.77
N SER A 12 13.76 -11.73 -3.91
CA SER A 12 12.37 -11.50 -4.30
C SER A 12 12.19 -10.11 -4.89
N VAL A 13 11.25 -9.97 -5.81
CA VAL A 13 10.84 -8.67 -6.36
C VAL A 13 10.19 -7.88 -5.24
N VAL A 14 10.71 -6.68 -4.96
CA VAL A 14 10.11 -5.72 -4.02
C VAL A 14 9.30 -4.71 -4.80
N SER A 15 8.17 -4.29 -4.26
CA SER A 15 7.25 -3.35 -4.92
C SER A 15 7.69 -1.87 -4.91
N TYR A 16 8.91 -1.55 -4.42
CA TYR A 16 9.28 -0.17 -4.09
C TYR A 16 10.77 0.18 -4.21
N VAL A 17 11.05 1.50 -4.22
CA VAL A 17 12.38 2.12 -4.11
C VAL A 17 12.51 2.91 -2.79
N ARG A 18 13.67 2.84 -2.12
CA ARG A 18 13.92 3.57 -0.85
C ARG A 18 14.19 5.06 -1.10
N ARG A 19 13.51 5.94 -0.36
CA ARG A 19 13.71 7.40 -0.34
C ARG A 19 14.11 7.85 1.08
N GLY A 20 14.72 9.03 1.22
CA GLY A 20 15.29 9.52 2.49
C GLY A 20 14.25 9.75 3.60
N GLU A 21 14.64 9.51 4.86
CA GLU A 21 13.71 9.38 6.01
C GLU A 21 13.35 10.70 6.70
N ARG A 22 13.86 11.84 6.24
CA ARG A 22 13.66 13.13 6.92
C ARG A 22 12.21 13.60 6.80
N MET A 23 11.61 13.92 7.94
CA MET A 23 10.25 14.46 8.05
C MET A 23 10.26 15.91 8.52
N THR A 24 9.23 16.67 8.16
CA THR A 24 8.96 18.00 8.73
C THR A 24 8.39 17.87 10.14
N VAL A 25 8.42 18.96 10.93
CA VAL A 25 7.83 18.98 12.28
C VAL A 25 6.34 18.61 12.24
N GLY A 26 5.59 19.12 11.24
CA GLY A 26 4.17 18.79 11.06
C GLY A 26 3.93 17.32 10.74
N GLN A 27 4.76 16.74 9.86
CA GLN A 27 4.70 15.30 9.54
C GLN A 27 5.02 14.45 10.76
N GLN A 28 6.04 14.81 11.53
CA GLN A 28 6.42 14.09 12.74
C GLN A 28 5.30 14.10 13.78
N ARG A 29 4.73 15.28 14.05
CA ARG A 29 3.59 15.39 14.97
C ARG A 29 2.38 14.58 14.51
N ALA A 30 2.05 14.65 13.21
CA ALA A 30 0.93 13.89 12.65
C ALA A 30 1.15 12.38 12.79
N TRP A 31 2.36 11.91 12.48
CA TRP A 31 2.75 10.52 12.68
C TRP A 31 2.59 10.11 14.14
N ASP A 32 3.21 10.81 15.07
CA ASP A 32 3.21 10.43 16.49
C ASP A 32 1.81 10.44 17.10
N THR A 33 0.95 11.35 16.63
CA THR A 33 -0.42 11.51 17.18
C THR A 33 -1.41 10.51 16.59
N LYS A 34 -1.31 10.16 15.29
CA LYS A 34 -2.35 9.39 14.60
C LYS A 34 -1.92 7.97 14.23
N TRP A 35 -0.63 7.73 13.98
CA TRP A 35 -0.14 6.41 13.57
C TRP A 35 -0.54 5.28 14.53
N PRO A 36 -0.51 5.44 15.87
CA PRO A 36 -0.92 4.38 16.79
C PRO A 36 -2.34 3.85 16.53
N ASP A 37 -3.24 4.71 16.07
CA ASP A 37 -4.65 4.37 15.86
C ASP A 37 -4.90 3.82 14.45
N ILE A 38 -4.39 4.52 13.43
CA ILE A 38 -4.74 4.24 12.02
C ILE A 38 -3.65 3.50 11.24
N GLY A 39 -2.48 3.27 11.84
CA GLY A 39 -1.29 2.75 11.18
C GLY A 39 -0.82 1.41 11.74
N ARG A 40 -0.28 0.55 10.88
CA ARG A 40 0.44 -0.67 11.27
C ARG A 40 1.66 -0.89 10.37
N ASP A 41 2.73 -1.42 10.95
CA ASP A 41 3.89 -1.91 10.21
C ASP A 41 3.64 -3.35 9.77
N VAL A 42 3.74 -3.63 8.46
CA VAL A 42 3.42 -4.96 7.90
C VAL A 42 4.29 -6.05 8.52
N GLY A 43 5.57 -5.76 8.78
CA GLY A 43 6.50 -6.71 9.41
C GLY A 43 6.20 -7.02 10.89
N GLN A 44 5.22 -6.35 11.50
CA GLN A 44 4.80 -6.56 12.88
C GLN A 44 3.38 -7.12 12.99
N LEU A 45 2.70 -7.33 11.85
CA LEU A 45 1.36 -7.91 11.83
C LEU A 45 1.42 -9.41 12.16
N PRO A 46 0.42 -9.94 12.89
CA PRO A 46 0.26 -11.37 13.05
C PRO A 46 -0.03 -12.04 11.71
N GLU A 47 0.27 -13.33 11.59
CA GLU A 47 -0.09 -14.09 10.39
C GLU A 47 -1.61 -14.14 10.20
N GLY A 48 -2.04 -14.06 8.94
CA GLY A 48 -3.43 -14.17 8.52
C GLY A 48 -4.10 -12.84 8.19
N PRO A 49 -5.36 -12.91 7.70
CA PRO A 49 -6.12 -11.75 7.27
C PRO A 49 -6.38 -10.77 8.42
N LEU A 50 -6.32 -9.48 8.10
CA LEU A 50 -6.73 -8.43 9.04
C LEU A 50 -8.25 -8.39 9.18
N ASP A 51 -8.74 -8.19 10.40
CA ASP A 51 -10.12 -7.79 10.62
C ASP A 51 -10.27 -6.29 10.31
N LEU A 52 -10.65 -6.00 9.07
CA LEU A 52 -10.82 -4.64 8.61
C LEU A 52 -12.08 -3.99 9.21
N VAL A 53 -13.13 -4.76 9.51
CA VAL A 53 -14.36 -4.21 10.09
C VAL A 53 -14.07 -3.67 11.48
N ASP A 54 -13.38 -4.45 12.31
CA ASP A 54 -12.93 -4.02 13.63
C ASP A 54 -11.97 -2.84 13.53
N TRP A 55 -10.95 -2.92 12.65
CA TRP A 55 -9.95 -1.87 12.56
C TRP A 55 -10.51 -0.53 12.05
N PHE A 56 -11.46 -0.56 11.10
CA PHE A 56 -12.18 0.63 10.66
C PHE A 56 -13.28 1.07 11.64
N GLY A 57 -13.75 0.16 12.50
CA GLY A 57 -14.90 0.37 13.41
C GLY A 57 -16.24 0.42 12.67
N ARG A 58 -16.30 -0.08 11.44
CA ARG A 58 -17.51 -0.10 10.59
C ARG A 58 -17.37 -1.10 9.44
N ASP A 59 -18.50 -1.59 8.96
CA ASP A 59 -18.59 -2.40 7.76
C ASP A 59 -18.94 -1.51 6.54
N ALA A 60 -17.99 -1.38 5.62
CA ALA A 60 -18.12 -0.57 4.41
C ALA A 60 -17.14 -1.07 3.33
N PRO A 61 -17.41 -0.81 2.03
CA PRO A 61 -16.53 -1.24 0.94
C PRO A 61 -15.09 -0.81 1.14
N VAL A 62 -14.14 -1.73 0.97
CA VAL A 62 -12.71 -1.46 1.14
C VAL A 62 -12.02 -1.29 -0.22
N LEU A 63 -11.46 -0.11 -0.45
CA LEU A 63 -10.56 0.18 -1.55
C LEU A 63 -9.11 0.14 -1.05
N LEU A 64 -8.31 -0.73 -1.66
CA LEU A 64 -6.87 -0.79 -1.43
C LEU A 64 -6.13 0.16 -2.38
N GLU A 65 -5.28 1.03 -1.86
CA GLU A 65 -4.34 1.82 -2.66
C GLU A 65 -2.91 1.37 -2.40
N ILE A 66 -2.16 1.10 -3.48
CA ILE A 66 -0.75 0.71 -3.41
C ILE A 66 0.10 1.86 -3.93
N GLY A 67 0.98 2.39 -3.07
CA GLY A 67 1.91 3.46 -3.42
C GLY A 67 1.26 4.84 -3.43
N SER A 68 0.74 5.30 -2.29
CA SER A 68 0.12 6.64 -2.17
C SER A 68 1.08 7.81 -2.40
N GLY A 69 2.39 7.58 -2.40
CA GLY A 69 3.40 8.62 -2.53
C GLY A 69 3.27 9.65 -1.41
N MET A 70 2.90 10.89 -1.76
CA MET A 70 2.70 11.99 -0.79
C MET A 70 1.24 12.18 -0.36
N GLY A 71 0.33 11.29 -0.80
CA GLY A 71 -1.05 11.23 -0.32
C GLY A 71 -2.00 12.30 -0.85
N GLU A 72 -1.62 13.05 -1.88
CA GLU A 72 -2.45 14.13 -2.43
C GLU A 72 -3.77 13.64 -3.02
N ALA A 73 -3.70 12.69 -3.95
CA ALA A 73 -4.88 12.10 -4.55
C ALA A 73 -5.71 11.34 -3.50
N THR A 74 -5.04 10.50 -2.70
CA THR A 74 -5.66 9.67 -1.67
C THR A 74 -6.50 10.48 -0.68
N SER A 75 -5.94 11.55 -0.12
CA SER A 75 -6.64 12.37 0.88
C SER A 75 -7.91 13.03 0.33
N ARG A 76 -7.85 13.54 -0.91
CA ARG A 76 -9.01 14.14 -1.59
C ARG A 76 -10.07 13.09 -1.94
N LEU A 77 -9.65 11.97 -2.55
CA LEU A 77 -10.55 10.87 -2.91
C LEU A 77 -11.25 10.28 -1.68
N ALA A 78 -10.56 10.21 -0.54
CA ALA A 78 -11.14 9.73 0.70
C ALA A 78 -12.11 10.72 1.33
N ALA A 79 -11.84 12.02 1.21
CA ALA A 79 -12.76 13.07 1.65
C ALA A 79 -14.03 13.12 0.79
N ASP A 80 -13.90 12.94 -0.53
CA ASP A 80 -15.02 12.96 -1.49
C ASP A 80 -15.93 11.72 -1.36
N ARG A 81 -15.41 10.61 -0.81
CA ARG A 81 -16.13 9.35 -0.63
C ARG A 81 -15.99 8.78 0.79
N PRO A 82 -16.60 9.43 1.78
CA PRO A 82 -16.54 8.97 3.17
C PRO A 82 -17.27 7.63 3.38
N ASP A 83 -18.11 7.20 2.44
CA ASP A 83 -18.79 5.91 2.42
C ASP A 83 -17.83 4.71 2.18
N VAL A 84 -16.61 4.96 1.69
CA VAL A 84 -15.61 3.92 1.40
C VAL A 84 -14.51 3.91 2.44
N ASN A 85 -14.06 2.71 2.81
CA ASN A 85 -12.84 2.48 3.59
C ASN A 85 -11.62 2.47 2.68
N TYR A 86 -10.65 3.33 2.94
CA TYR A 86 -9.38 3.40 2.21
C TYR A 86 -8.28 2.72 3.02
N LEU A 87 -7.81 1.58 2.51
CA LEU A 87 -6.62 0.90 3.02
C LEU A 87 -5.44 1.27 2.13
N VAL A 88 -4.43 1.90 2.69
CA VAL A 88 -3.28 2.39 1.90
C VAL A 88 -2.03 1.63 2.30
N VAL A 89 -1.32 1.10 1.32
CA VAL A 89 -0.02 0.45 1.52
C VAL A 89 1.07 1.30 0.89
N GLU A 90 2.04 1.69 1.71
CA GLU A 90 3.17 2.52 1.27
C GLU A 90 4.40 2.19 2.11
N VAL A 91 5.57 2.13 1.51
CA VAL A 91 6.82 1.88 2.23
C VAL A 91 7.45 3.15 2.76
N TYR A 92 7.14 4.28 2.12
CA TYR A 92 7.75 5.55 2.39
C TYR A 92 7.10 6.25 3.58
N LYS A 93 7.69 6.08 4.77
CA LYS A 93 7.19 6.66 6.02
C LYS A 93 6.89 8.17 5.95
N PRO A 94 7.77 9.04 5.41
CA PRO A 94 7.44 10.46 5.25
C PRO A 94 6.24 10.71 4.32
N GLY A 95 6.03 9.87 3.31
CA GLY A 95 4.86 9.90 2.44
C GLY A 95 3.57 9.60 3.19
N LEU A 96 3.58 8.53 4.00
CA LEU A 96 2.48 8.20 4.92
C LEU A 96 2.23 9.33 5.93
N ALA A 97 3.28 9.90 6.53
CA ALA A 97 3.13 11.02 7.47
C ALA A 97 2.50 12.25 6.79
N GLN A 98 2.87 12.54 5.54
CA GLN A 98 2.24 13.60 4.75
C GLN A 98 0.77 13.29 4.45
N LEU A 99 0.44 12.04 4.11
CA LEU A 99 -0.93 11.60 3.89
C LEU A 99 -1.77 11.80 5.16
N ILE A 100 -1.28 11.38 6.33
CA ILE A 100 -1.96 11.60 7.62
C ILE A 100 -2.25 13.09 7.82
N LEU A 101 -1.27 13.95 7.58
CA LEU A 101 -1.41 15.40 7.75
C LEU A 101 -2.49 15.96 6.82
N ARG A 102 -2.48 15.60 5.53
CA ARG A 102 -3.48 16.04 4.54
C ARG A 102 -4.88 15.51 4.87
N ALA A 103 -4.99 14.23 5.18
CA ALA A 103 -6.25 13.57 5.54
C ALA A 103 -6.85 14.17 6.81
N SER A 104 -6.02 14.51 7.81
CA SER A 104 -6.47 15.17 9.04
C SER A 104 -7.02 16.56 8.77
N ALA A 105 -6.41 17.33 7.87
CA ALA A 105 -6.90 18.66 7.48
C ALA A 105 -8.23 18.62 6.71
N LEU A 106 -8.56 17.48 6.11
CA LEU A 106 -9.82 17.21 5.41
C LEU A 106 -10.81 16.39 6.26
N GLU A 107 -10.50 16.18 7.54
CA GLU A 107 -11.33 15.42 8.49
C GLU A 107 -11.68 13.99 8.04
N VAL A 108 -10.80 13.36 7.27
CA VAL A 108 -11.00 12.00 6.78
C VAL A 108 -10.86 11.00 7.92
N THR A 109 -11.92 10.22 8.18
CA THR A 109 -11.97 9.18 9.21
C THR A 109 -11.86 7.76 8.65
N SER A 110 -12.09 7.60 7.35
CA SER A 110 -12.17 6.33 6.64
C SER A 110 -10.83 5.83 6.09
N LEU A 111 -9.71 6.18 6.74
CA LEU A 111 -8.36 5.89 6.26
C LEU A 111 -7.61 4.96 7.24
N ARG A 112 -7.01 3.89 6.72
CA ARG A 112 -6.05 3.02 7.44
C ARG A 112 -4.79 2.81 6.60
N LEU A 113 -3.67 2.73 7.28
CA LEU A 113 -2.34 2.82 6.67
C LEU A 113 -1.49 1.61 7.06
N LEU A 114 -0.85 1.01 6.06
CA LEU A 114 0.08 -0.08 6.21
C LEU A 114 1.44 0.35 5.68
N ARG A 115 2.47 0.24 6.54
CA ARG A 115 3.85 0.47 6.12
C ARG A 115 4.53 -0.85 5.79
N GLY A 116 4.78 -1.10 4.50
CA GLY A 116 5.46 -2.31 4.06
C GLY A 116 5.21 -2.67 2.60
N ASP A 117 5.61 -3.90 2.24
CA ASP A 117 5.49 -4.40 0.88
C ASP A 117 4.05 -4.82 0.56
N ALA A 118 3.52 -4.33 -0.57
CA ALA A 118 2.13 -4.56 -0.95
C ALA A 118 1.84 -5.99 -1.39
N VAL A 119 2.83 -6.72 -1.91
CA VAL A 119 2.67 -8.13 -2.26
C VAL A 119 2.47 -8.94 -0.99
N THR A 120 3.25 -8.68 0.07
CA THR A 120 3.05 -9.31 1.39
C THR A 120 1.67 -9.01 1.95
N VAL A 121 1.21 -7.76 1.88
CA VAL A 121 -0.14 -7.38 2.35
C VAL A 121 -1.22 -8.18 1.63
N LEU A 122 -1.22 -8.18 0.29
CA LEU A 122 -2.19 -8.92 -0.50
C LEU A 122 -2.11 -10.43 -0.25
N ALA A 123 -0.92 -10.99 -0.15
CA ALA A 123 -0.73 -12.43 0.01
C ALA A 123 -1.18 -12.93 1.39
N SER A 124 -0.81 -12.22 2.46
CA SER A 124 -0.94 -12.74 3.83
C SER A 124 -2.05 -12.10 4.64
N HIS A 125 -2.42 -10.86 4.34
CA HIS A 125 -3.24 -10.03 5.24
C HIS A 125 -4.58 -9.58 4.65
N ILE A 126 -4.84 -9.86 3.37
CA ILE A 126 -6.11 -9.57 2.72
C ILE A 126 -6.83 -10.88 2.39
N ALA A 127 -8.07 -11.00 2.87
CA ALA A 127 -8.91 -12.16 2.57
C ALA A 127 -9.31 -12.19 1.07
N PRO A 128 -9.45 -13.38 0.46
CA PRO A 128 -9.99 -13.51 -0.88
C PRO A 128 -11.36 -12.82 -1.02
N GLY A 129 -11.62 -12.15 -2.15
CA GLY A 129 -12.93 -11.56 -2.43
C GLY A 129 -13.38 -10.42 -1.50
N SER A 130 -12.48 -9.84 -0.70
CA SER A 130 -12.84 -8.85 0.33
C SER A 130 -12.70 -7.39 -0.10
N LEU A 131 -11.97 -7.11 -1.20
CA LEU A 131 -11.75 -5.75 -1.67
C LEU A 131 -12.79 -5.36 -2.71
N SER A 132 -13.39 -4.18 -2.57
CA SER A 132 -14.25 -3.60 -3.61
C SER A 132 -13.46 -2.99 -4.77
N GLY A 133 -12.17 -2.72 -4.56
CA GLY A 133 -11.29 -2.21 -5.61
C GLY A 133 -9.83 -2.14 -5.17
N VAL A 134 -8.94 -2.13 -6.15
CA VAL A 134 -7.50 -1.88 -5.97
C VAL A 134 -7.09 -0.74 -6.89
N ARG A 135 -6.30 0.20 -6.37
CA ARG A 135 -5.79 1.36 -7.11
C ARG A 135 -4.28 1.41 -7.04
N ILE A 136 -3.65 1.62 -8.19
CA ILE A 136 -2.20 1.77 -8.31
C ILE A 136 -1.92 2.89 -9.31
N PHE A 137 -1.38 4.00 -8.81
CA PHE A 137 -1.11 5.18 -9.62
C PHE A 137 0.39 5.42 -9.74
N PHE A 138 0.85 5.58 -10.97
CA PHE A 138 2.23 5.90 -11.33
C PHE A 138 3.28 5.00 -10.63
N PRO A 139 3.13 3.65 -10.72
CA PRO A 139 4.14 2.75 -10.17
C PRO A 139 5.48 2.93 -10.90
N ASP A 140 6.59 2.59 -10.23
CA ASP A 140 7.92 2.81 -10.79
C ASP A 140 8.07 2.17 -12.20
N PRO A 141 8.40 2.97 -13.25
CA PRO A 141 8.27 2.53 -14.65
C PRO A 141 9.37 1.55 -15.10
N TRP A 142 10.53 1.60 -14.45
CA TRP A 142 11.72 0.80 -14.79
C TRP A 142 12.02 0.74 -16.30
N PRO A 143 12.41 1.87 -16.94
CA PRO A 143 12.43 1.99 -18.41
C PRO A 143 13.51 1.14 -19.10
N LYS A 144 14.51 0.62 -18.37
CA LYS A 144 15.56 -0.22 -18.93
C LYS A 144 15.08 -1.67 -19.00
N SER A 145 15.17 -2.34 -20.15
CA SER A 145 14.70 -3.74 -20.35
C SER A 145 15.18 -4.71 -19.28
N LYS A 146 16.45 -4.61 -18.86
CA LYS A 146 17.02 -5.44 -17.77
C LYS A 146 16.35 -5.28 -16.40
N HIS A 147 15.53 -4.24 -16.22
CA HIS A 147 14.79 -3.93 -15.00
C HIS A 147 13.28 -4.20 -15.13
N HIS A 148 12.76 -4.67 -16.28
CA HIS A 148 11.31 -4.91 -16.43
C HIS A 148 10.77 -5.90 -15.40
N LYS A 149 11.58 -6.90 -15.00
CA LYS A 149 11.26 -7.82 -13.89
C LYS A 149 11.06 -7.16 -12.52
N ARG A 150 11.29 -5.85 -12.39
CA ARG A 150 11.05 -5.04 -11.19
C ARG A 150 9.75 -4.25 -11.27
N ARG A 151 9.07 -4.24 -12.41
CA ARG A 151 7.74 -3.63 -12.54
C ARG A 151 6.78 -4.39 -11.62
N LEU A 152 5.93 -3.65 -10.94
CA LEU A 152 4.96 -4.23 -10.03
C LEU A 152 3.90 -5.03 -10.80
N ILE A 153 3.44 -4.48 -11.93
CA ILE A 153 2.41 -5.10 -12.74
C ILE A 153 3.03 -6.23 -13.54
N GLN A 154 2.85 -7.45 -13.05
CA GLN A 154 3.23 -8.72 -13.67
C GLN A 154 2.04 -9.69 -13.59
N PRO A 155 1.97 -10.74 -14.42
CA PRO A 155 0.83 -11.67 -14.44
C PRO A 155 0.49 -12.27 -13.06
N GLU A 156 1.50 -12.64 -12.27
CA GLU A 156 1.34 -13.21 -10.93
C GLU A 156 0.74 -12.18 -9.96
N PHE A 157 1.19 -10.93 -10.04
CA PHE A 157 0.67 -9.84 -9.23
C PHE A 157 -0.79 -9.54 -9.58
N VAL A 158 -1.13 -9.48 -10.87
CA VAL A 158 -2.52 -9.27 -11.32
C VAL A 158 -3.42 -10.42 -10.88
N THR A 159 -2.94 -11.67 -10.95
CA THR A 159 -3.66 -12.85 -10.46
C THR A 159 -3.92 -12.76 -8.95
N LEU A 160 -2.90 -12.35 -8.19
CA LEU A 160 -3.04 -12.14 -6.75
C LEU A 160 -4.08 -11.06 -6.45
N VAL A 161 -4.01 -9.90 -7.10
CA VAL A 161 -4.99 -8.82 -6.95
C VAL A 161 -6.39 -9.30 -7.29
N ALA A 162 -6.58 -9.98 -8.42
CA ALA A 162 -7.87 -10.51 -8.85
C ALA A 162 -8.47 -11.46 -7.81
N SER A 163 -7.64 -12.31 -7.16
CA SER A 163 -8.11 -13.20 -6.09
C SER A 163 -8.61 -12.47 -4.84
N ARG A 164 -8.20 -11.21 -4.62
CA ARG A 164 -8.61 -10.39 -3.47
C ARG A 164 -9.81 -9.50 -3.75
N LEU A 165 -10.13 -9.28 -5.03
CA LEU A 165 -11.28 -8.48 -5.44
C LEU A 165 -12.57 -9.27 -5.29
N ALA A 166 -13.59 -8.64 -4.70
CA ALA A 166 -14.96 -9.12 -4.77
C ALA A 166 -15.44 -9.16 -6.23
N PRO A 167 -16.46 -9.98 -6.57
CA PRO A 167 -17.08 -9.92 -7.89
C PRO A 167 -17.51 -8.50 -8.27
N GLY A 168 -17.10 -8.04 -9.45
CA GLY A 168 -17.35 -6.67 -9.91
C GLY A 168 -16.35 -5.61 -9.40
N GLY A 169 -15.41 -5.98 -8.54
CA GLY A 169 -14.33 -5.10 -8.09
C GLY A 169 -13.37 -4.74 -9.24
N LEU A 170 -12.79 -3.54 -9.16
CA LEU A 170 -11.94 -2.99 -10.22
C LEU A 170 -10.49 -2.86 -9.77
N LEU A 171 -9.56 -3.25 -10.64
CA LEU A 171 -8.16 -2.84 -10.59
C LEU A 171 -7.98 -1.59 -11.46
N HIS A 172 -7.81 -0.42 -10.83
CA HIS A 172 -7.60 0.85 -11.51
C HIS A 172 -6.10 1.19 -11.53
N LEU A 173 -5.51 1.13 -12.72
CA LEU A 173 -4.11 1.46 -12.98
C LEU A 173 -4.00 2.77 -13.74
N ALA A 174 -3.01 3.59 -13.37
CA ALA A 174 -2.61 4.77 -14.15
C ALA A 174 -1.08 4.81 -14.27
N THR A 175 -0.59 5.18 -15.46
CA THR A 175 0.84 5.35 -15.76
C THR A 175 0.99 6.47 -16.77
N ASP A 176 2.08 7.23 -16.68
CA ASP A 176 2.52 8.24 -17.64
C ASP A 176 3.59 7.69 -18.60
N TRP A 177 3.93 6.41 -18.48
CA TRP A 177 4.91 5.73 -19.31
C TRP A 177 4.23 4.74 -20.26
N GLU A 178 4.20 5.07 -21.55
CA GLU A 178 3.49 4.29 -22.58
C GLU A 178 3.97 2.83 -22.68
N HIS A 179 5.27 2.58 -22.50
CA HIS A 179 5.84 1.22 -22.56
C HIS A 179 5.71 0.41 -21.27
N TYR A 180 4.95 0.88 -20.29
CA TYR A 180 4.82 0.22 -18.99
C TYR A 180 4.09 -1.12 -19.07
#